data_AF-A0A7C6SAJ0-F1
#
_entry.id   AF-A0A7C6SAJ0-F1
#
_cell.length_a   1.000
_cell.length_b   1.000
_cell.length_c   1.000
_cell.angle_alpha   90.00
_cell.angle_beta   90.00
_cell.angle_gamma   90.00
#
_symmetry.space_group_name_H-M   'P 1'
#
loop_
_entity.id
_entity.type
_entity.pdbx_description
1 polymer ?
#
loop_
_entity_poly.entity_id
_entity_poly.type
_entity_poly.pdbx_seq_one_letter_code
_entity_poly.pdbx_strand_id
1 'polypeptide(L)'
;MNDISLNCDKKRIMPREVYYQCLWMVRDIDRLEKIADMMSVLDKHSKEEAVFIADDTEVLVYETIIREAVRRLNCINDALETIPEEYRKGVIEIIKKVRPFYPDTAHENTWNKWKRSFIYRLARNMDMF
;
A
#
# COMPACT_ATOMS: atom_id res chain seq x y z
N MET A 1 -5.44 -25.64 -9.54
CA MET A 1 -5.06 -24.36 -8.90
C MET A 1 -4.83 -23.37 -10.01
N ASN A 2 -5.73 -22.39 -10.17
CA ASN A 2 -5.74 -21.53 -11.34
C ASN A 2 -5.00 -20.23 -11.02
N ASP A 3 -3.78 -20.11 -11.54
CA ASP A 3 -3.00 -18.89 -11.56
C ASP A 3 -3.73 -17.81 -12.38
N ILE A 4 -3.77 -16.58 -11.86
CA ILE A 4 -4.37 -15.45 -12.58
C ILE A 4 -3.38 -15.00 -13.65
N SER A 5 -3.69 -15.30 -14.92
CA SER A 5 -2.84 -14.95 -16.05
C SER A 5 -2.89 -13.45 -16.35
N LEU A 6 -1.73 -12.79 -16.25
CA LEU A 6 -1.48 -11.45 -16.77
C LEU A 6 -0.62 -11.62 -18.04
N ASN A 7 -1.19 -11.44 -19.24
CA ASN A 7 -0.46 -11.49 -20.52
C ASN A 7 -0.69 -10.15 -21.26
N CYS A 8 0.29 -9.51 -21.90
CA CYS A 8 1.23 -9.95 -22.94
C CYS A 8 2.68 -9.50 -22.64
N ASP A 9 3.66 -10.26 -23.15
CA ASP A 9 5.12 -10.07 -23.11
C ASP A 9 5.86 -10.64 -21.87
N LYS A 10 6.26 -11.91 -21.97
CA LYS A 10 7.10 -12.68 -21.03
C LYS A 10 6.58 -12.74 -19.58
N LYS A 11 5.60 -13.63 -19.36
CA LYS A 11 5.14 -14.24 -18.09
C LYS A 11 5.70 -13.63 -16.79
N ARG A 12 5.26 -12.43 -16.42
CA ARG A 12 5.32 -11.96 -15.03
C ARG A 12 4.03 -12.40 -14.35
N ILE A 13 3.97 -13.69 -13.99
CA ILE A 13 2.85 -14.24 -13.23
C ILE A 13 3.12 -13.90 -11.76
N MET A 14 2.27 -13.05 -11.19
CA MET A 14 2.33 -12.77 -9.75
C MET A 14 1.62 -13.90 -9.00
N PRO A 15 2.23 -14.48 -7.94
CA PRO A 15 1.54 -15.42 -7.08
C PRO A 15 0.23 -14.82 -6.56
N ARG A 16 -0.81 -15.64 -6.49
CA ARG A 16 -2.16 -15.20 -6.10
C ARG A 16 -2.15 -14.54 -4.72
N GLU A 17 -1.36 -15.09 -3.82
CA GLU A 17 -1.18 -14.63 -2.43
C GLU A 17 -0.59 -13.22 -2.41
N VAL A 18 0.48 -12.98 -3.17
CA VAL A 18 1.13 -11.67 -3.27
C VAL A 18 0.18 -10.63 -3.84
N TYR A 19 -0.58 -11.01 -4.88
CA TYR A 19 -1.61 -10.15 -5.46
C TYR A 19 -2.65 -9.71 -4.43
N TYR A 20 -3.20 -10.66 -3.65
CA TYR A 20 -4.18 -10.32 -2.63
C TYR A 20 -3.58 -9.54 -1.46
N GLN A 21 -2.36 -9.85 -1.03
CA GLN A 21 -1.67 -9.07 0.00
C GLN A 21 -1.57 -7.59 -0.40
N CYS A 22 -1.24 -7.32 -1.66
CA CYS A 22 -1.22 -5.95 -2.19
C CYS A 22 -2.60 -5.30 -2.22
N LEU A 23 -3.63 -6.02 -2.67
CA LEU A 23 -5.00 -5.47 -2.67
C LEU A 23 -5.46 -5.12 -1.25
N TRP A 24 -5.20 -5.99 -0.27
CA TRP A 24 -5.58 -5.76 1.12
C TRP A 24 -4.82 -4.60 1.73
N MET A 25 -3.52 -4.49 1.45
CA MET A 25 -2.70 -3.37 1.89
C MET A 25 -3.23 -2.03 1.38
N VAL A 26 -3.63 -1.96 0.10
CA VAL A 26 -4.20 -0.74 -0.50
C VAL A 26 -5.57 -0.41 0.09
N ARG A 27 -6.36 -1.43 0.43
CA ARG A 27 -7.64 -1.23 1.14
C ARG A 27 -7.45 -0.71 2.57
N ASP A 28 -6.30 -1.01 3.16
CA ASP A 28 -5.96 -0.66 4.53
C ASP A 28 -5.26 0.70 4.67
N ILE A 29 -5.08 1.45 3.57
CA ILE A 29 -4.41 2.77 3.56
C ILE A 29 -4.95 3.70 4.66
N ASP A 30 -6.27 3.82 4.78
CA ASP A 30 -6.89 4.76 5.74
C ASP A 30 -6.57 4.38 7.21
N ARG A 31 -6.31 3.10 7.48
CA ARG A 31 -5.86 2.63 8.80
C ARG A 31 -4.36 2.86 8.97
N LEU A 32 -3.56 2.60 7.93
CA LEU A 32 -2.12 2.81 7.94
C LEU A 32 -1.76 4.28 8.15
N GLU A 33 -2.47 5.21 7.49
CA GLU A 33 -2.30 6.66 7.67
C GLU A 33 -2.52 7.07 9.12
N LYS A 34 -3.62 6.60 9.74
CA LYS A 34 -3.89 6.86 11.17
C LYS A 34 -2.81 6.34 12.10
N ILE A 35 -2.20 5.20 11.78
CA ILE A 35 -1.10 4.64 12.56
C ILE A 35 0.17 5.47 12.35
N ALA A 36 0.47 5.85 11.11
CA ALA A 36 1.63 6.68 10.78
C ALA A 36 1.55 8.08 11.43
N ASP A 37 0.36 8.66 11.54
CA ASP A 37 0.14 9.94 12.21
C ASP A 37 0.53 9.92 13.70
N MET A 38 0.45 8.75 14.35
CA MET A 38 0.91 8.57 15.74
C MET A 38 2.42 8.79 15.90
N MET A 39 3.21 8.66 14.82
CA MET A 39 4.65 8.96 14.85
C MET A 39 4.91 10.41 15.28
N SER A 40 4.07 11.35 14.84
CA SER A 40 4.18 12.76 15.20
C SER A 40 3.90 13.02 16.69
N VAL A 41 3.11 12.15 17.32
CA VAL A 41 2.81 12.18 18.75
C VAL A 41 4.02 11.66 19.54
N LEU A 42 4.63 10.56 19.11
CA LEU A 42 5.85 10.02 19.73
C LEU A 42 7.04 10.99 19.66
N ASP A 43 7.26 11.66 18.52
CA ASP A 43 8.36 12.62 18.36
C ASP A 43 8.20 13.83 19.31
N LYS A 44 6.96 14.22 19.63
CA LYS A 44 6.68 15.30 20.60
C LYS A 44 6.90 14.86 22.05
N HIS A 45 6.41 13.68 22.44
CA HIS A 45 6.64 13.15 23.79
C HIS A 45 8.12 12.88 24.09
N SER A 46 8.92 12.47 23.09
CA SER A 46 10.37 12.30 23.27
C SER A 46 11.11 13.59 23.61
N LYS A 47 10.54 14.76 23.27
CA LYS A 47 11.11 16.09 23.54
C LYS A 47 10.60 16.72 24.82
N GLU A 48 9.43 16.31 25.31
CA GLU A 48 8.72 16.97 26.41
C GLU A 48 8.69 16.13 27.71
N GLU A 49 8.74 14.79 27.64
CA GLU A 49 8.57 13.93 28.81
C GLU A 49 9.51 12.72 28.79
N ALA A 50 10.76 12.92 29.25
CA ALA A 50 11.66 11.83 29.67
C ALA A 50 11.21 11.17 31.00
N VAL A 51 9.90 11.10 31.27
CA VAL A 51 9.35 10.57 32.53
C VAL A 51 8.01 9.89 32.26
N PHE A 52 8.02 8.66 31.74
CA PHE A 52 6.99 7.69 32.14
C PHE A 52 7.49 6.26 31.96
N ILE A 53 7.27 5.46 33.00
CA ILE A 53 7.61 4.04 33.11
C ILE A 53 6.59 3.26 32.25
N ALA A 54 6.74 3.32 30.93
CA ALA A 54 6.21 2.26 30.09
C ALA A 54 7.24 1.12 30.10
N ASP A 55 6.81 -0.13 30.21
CA ASP A 55 7.71 -1.27 30.03
C ASP A 55 8.40 -1.09 28.67
N ASP A 56 9.74 -1.06 28.64
CA ASP A 56 10.53 -0.73 27.44
C ASP A 56 10.08 -1.57 26.22
N THR A 57 9.58 -2.78 26.49
CA THR A 57 8.98 -3.70 25.51
C THR A 57 7.78 -3.10 24.77
N GLU A 58 6.85 -2.43 25.47
CA GLU A 58 5.60 -1.93 24.89
C GLU A 58 5.86 -0.75 23.95
N VAL A 59 6.77 0.16 24.34
CA VAL A 59 7.21 1.29 23.51
C VAL A 59 7.86 0.80 22.22
N LEU A 60 8.74 -0.20 22.31
CA LEU A 60 9.40 -0.80 21.14
C LEU A 60 8.38 -1.45 20.19
N VAL A 61 7.35 -2.12 20.73
CA VAL A 61 6.28 -2.72 19.91
C VAL A 61 5.52 -1.64 19.15
N TYR A 62 5.08 -0.56 19.79
CA TYR A 62 4.39 0.54 19.11
C TYR A 62 5.26 1.20 18.04
N GLU A 63 6.54 1.44 18.34
CA GLU A 63 7.47 2.03 17.38
C GLU A 63 7.63 1.13 16.13
N THR A 64 7.75 -0.18 16.30
CA THR A 64 7.85 -1.11 15.17
C THR A 64 6.60 -1.13 14.30
N ILE A 65 5.41 -1.08 14.92
CA ILE A 65 4.12 -1.02 14.22
C ILE A 65 4.02 0.26 13.38
N ILE A 66 4.41 1.40 13.96
CA ILE A 66 4.37 2.70 13.29
C ILE A 66 5.37 2.74 12.12
N ARG A 67 6.62 2.29 12.35
CA ARG A 67 7.66 2.22 11.30
C ARG A 67 7.20 1.35 10.13
N GLU A 68 6.59 0.20 10.40
CA GLU A 68 6.08 -0.67 9.34
C GLU A 68 4.88 -0.05 8.60
N ALA A 69 4.00 0.68 9.29
CA ALA A 69 2.90 1.40 8.63
C ALA A 69 3.43 2.49 7.68
N VAL A 70 4.40 3.29 8.14
CA VAL A 70 5.08 4.31 7.31
C VAL A 70 5.77 3.66 6.12
N ARG A 71 6.49 2.56 6.33
CA ARG A 71 7.16 1.82 5.24
C ARG A 71 6.17 1.40 4.17
N ARG A 72 5.04 0.81 4.55
CA ARG A 72 3.98 0.39 3.62
C ARG A 72 3.40 1.56 2.83
N LEU A 73 3.11 2.68 3.50
CA LEU A 73 2.60 3.88 2.83
C LEU A 73 3.60 4.42 1.81
N ASN A 74 4.89 4.45 2.14
CA ASN A 74 5.94 4.85 1.20
C ASN A 74 6.00 3.91 -0.01
N CYS A 75 5.97 2.59 0.20
CA CYS A 75 5.95 1.62 -0.90
C CYS A 75 4.73 1.81 -1.83
N ILE A 76 3.56 2.17 -1.28
CA ILE A 76 2.34 2.49 -2.02
C ILE A 76 2.51 3.77 -2.84
N ASN A 77 3.02 4.84 -2.22
CA ASN A 77 3.24 6.12 -2.88
C ASN A 77 4.25 6.00 -4.03
N ASP A 78 5.39 5.36 -3.77
CA ASP A 78 6.42 5.08 -4.79
C ASP A 78 5.87 4.27 -5.97
N ALA A 79 4.93 3.35 -5.70
CA ALA A 79 4.28 2.58 -6.74
C ALA A 79 3.30 3.43 -7.56
N LEU A 80 2.56 4.34 -6.92
CA LEU A 80 1.65 5.28 -7.59
C LEU A 80 2.40 6.29 -8.46
N GLU A 81 3.60 6.71 -8.07
CA GLU A 81 4.42 7.64 -8.86
C GLU A 81 4.76 7.11 -10.25
N THR A 82 4.78 5.79 -10.43
CA THR A 82 4.98 5.16 -11.74
C THR A 82 3.79 5.25 -12.69
N ILE A 83 2.64 5.69 -12.19
CA ILE A 83 1.40 5.86 -12.93
C ILE A 83 1.24 7.35 -13.25
N PRO A 84 0.76 7.73 -14.46
CA PRO A 84 0.39 9.11 -14.76
C PRO A 84 -0.63 9.65 -13.74
N GLU A 85 -0.46 10.91 -13.38
CA GLU A 85 -1.17 11.56 -12.28
C GLU A 85 -2.69 11.42 -12.41
N GLU A 86 -3.24 11.57 -13.62
CA GLU A 86 -4.68 11.51 -13.88
C GLU A 86 -5.32 10.14 -13.54
N TYR A 87 -4.52 9.07 -13.47
CA TYR A 87 -5.01 7.72 -13.18
C TYR A 87 -4.79 7.27 -11.74
N ARG A 88 -3.89 7.92 -10.97
CA ARG A 88 -3.49 7.46 -9.63
C ARG A 88 -4.67 7.27 -8.69
N LYS A 89 -5.52 8.30 -8.57
CA LYS A 89 -6.72 8.27 -7.73
C LYS A 89 -7.70 7.18 -8.17
N GLY A 90 -7.98 7.10 -9.47
CA GLY A 90 -8.88 6.09 -10.02
C GLY A 90 -8.42 4.65 -9.77
N VAL A 91 -7.11 4.39 -9.87
CA VAL A 91 -6.54 3.06 -9.56
C VAL A 91 -6.78 2.65 -8.11
N ILE A 92 -6.58 3.56 -7.15
CA ILE A 92 -6.84 3.29 -5.73
C ILE A 92 -8.34 3.04 -5.49
N GLU A 93 -9.22 3.87 -6.06
CA GLU A 93 -10.66 3.71 -5.92
C GLU A 93 -11.17 2.37 -6.47
N ILE A 94 -10.64 1.94 -7.63
CA ILE A 94 -10.96 0.63 -8.22
C ILE A 94 -10.58 -0.52 -7.29
N ILE A 95 -9.46 -0.40 -6.57
CA ILE A 95 -8.99 -1.45 -5.64
C ILE A 95 -9.79 -1.45 -4.34
N LYS A 96 -10.10 -0.26 -3.80
CA LYS A 96 -10.88 -0.09 -2.57
C LYS A 96 -12.30 -0.64 -2.71
N LYS A 97 -12.93 -0.49 -3.87
CA LYS A 97 -14.29 -0.98 -4.10
C LYS A 97 -14.34 -2.51 -4.28
N VAL A 98 -15.35 -3.14 -3.66
CA VAL A 98 -15.61 -4.59 -3.78
C VAL A 98 -16.05 -4.95 -5.21
N ARG A 99 -16.81 -4.07 -5.86
CA ARG A 99 -17.11 -4.14 -7.30
C ARG A 99 -16.34 -3.04 -8.03
N PRO A 100 -15.53 -3.36 -9.04
CA PRO A 100 -14.75 -2.36 -9.77
C PRO A 100 -15.70 -1.39 -10.46
N PHE A 101 -15.57 -0.11 -10.12
CA PHE A 101 -16.18 1.00 -10.85
C PHE A 101 -15.06 1.68 -11.61
N TYR A 102 -15.14 1.67 -12.94
CA TYR A 102 -14.19 2.34 -13.79
C TYR A 102 -14.69 3.76 -14.07
N PRO A 103 -13.91 4.81 -13.76
CA PRO A 103 -14.28 6.16 -14.14
C PRO A 103 -14.40 6.28 -15.67
N ASP A 104 -15.40 7.00 -16.15
CA ASP A 104 -15.67 7.23 -17.58
C ASP A 104 -14.57 8.07 -18.27
N THR A 105 -13.58 8.55 -17.51
CA THR A 105 -12.45 9.32 -18.04
C THR A 105 -11.46 8.48 -18.85
N ALA A 106 -11.54 7.14 -18.78
CA ALA A 106 -10.78 6.25 -19.64
C ALA A 106 -11.46 4.89 -19.83
N HIS A 107 -11.08 4.20 -20.90
CA HIS A 107 -11.54 2.84 -21.18
C HIS A 107 -11.08 1.84 -20.11
N GLU A 108 -11.88 0.81 -19.82
CA GLU A 108 -11.58 -0.24 -18.83
C GLU A 108 -10.18 -0.85 -19.00
N ASN A 109 -9.75 -1.09 -20.25
CA ASN A 109 -8.42 -1.61 -20.56
C ASN A 109 -7.28 -0.71 -20.03
N THR A 110 -7.46 0.61 -20.07
CA THR A 110 -6.50 1.58 -19.54
C THR A 110 -6.40 1.46 -18.03
N TRP A 111 -7.54 1.38 -17.35
CA TRP A 111 -7.60 1.16 -15.90
C TRP A 111 -6.96 -0.16 -15.49
N ASN A 112 -7.27 -1.24 -16.20
CA ASN A 112 -6.69 -2.56 -15.95
C ASN A 112 -5.18 -2.58 -16.19
N LYS A 113 -4.67 -1.88 -17.22
CA LYS A 113 -3.24 -1.71 -17.45
C LYS A 113 -2.56 -1.04 -16.25
N TRP A 114 -3.07 0.11 -15.81
CA TRP A 114 -2.47 0.85 -14.70
C TRP A 114 -2.58 0.13 -13.36
N LYS A 115 -3.72 -0.51 -13.07
CA LYS A 115 -3.89 -1.37 -11.89
C LYS A 115 -2.88 -2.51 -11.88
N ARG A 116 -2.64 -3.17 -13.00
CA ARG A 116 -1.63 -4.24 -13.12
C ARG A 116 -0.22 -3.71 -12.87
N SER A 117 0.13 -2.58 -13.50
CA SER A 117 1.44 -1.93 -13.31
C SER A 117 1.66 -1.54 -11.85
N PHE A 118 0.64 -0.94 -11.23
CA PHE A 118 0.64 -0.55 -9.83
C PHE A 118 0.90 -1.72 -8.89
N ILE A 119 0.09 -2.77 -8.98
CA ILE A 119 0.20 -3.94 -8.08
C ILE A 119 1.55 -4.62 -8.25
N TYR A 120 2.04 -4.74 -9.48
CA TYR A 120 3.37 -5.27 -9.75
C TYR A 120 4.47 -4.42 -9.11
N ARG A 121 4.40 -3.09 -9.24
CA ARG A 121 5.38 -2.18 -8.65
C ARG A 121 5.33 -2.19 -7.12
N LEU A 122 4.13 -2.15 -6.54
CA LEU A 122 3.93 -2.21 -5.10
C LEU A 122 4.57 -3.46 -4.50
N ALA A 123 4.32 -4.60 -5.11
CA ALA A 123 4.84 -5.85 -4.59
C ALA A 123 6.37 -5.98 -4.76
N ARG A 124 6.97 -5.31 -5.76
CA ARG A 124 8.44 -5.11 -5.82
C ARG A 124 8.94 -4.26 -4.67
N ASN A 125 8.30 -3.12 -4.43
CA ASN A 125 8.71 -2.19 -3.37
C ASN A 125 8.59 -2.83 -1.98
N MET A 126 7.73 -3.83 -1.84
CA MET A 126 7.53 -4.61 -0.62
C MET A 126 8.42 -5.85 -0.51
N ASP A 127 9.33 -6.08 -1.47
CA ASP A 127 10.24 -7.24 -1.54
C ASP A 127 9.50 -8.59 -1.48
N MET A 128 8.32 -8.68 -2.11
CA MET A 128 7.50 -9.90 -2.11
C MET A 128 7.90 -10.90 -3.22
N PHE A 129 8.97 -10.61 -3.97
CA PHE A 129 9.50 -11.44 -5.07
C PHE A 129 10.87 -11.00 -5.55
#